data_AF-A0A358B3Q1-F1
#
_entry.id   AF-A0A358B3Q1-F1
#
_cell.length_a   1.000
_cell.length_b   1.000
_cell.length_c   1.000
_cell.angle_alpha   90.00
_cell.angle_beta   90.00
_cell.angle_gamma   90.00
#
_symmetry.space_group_name_H-M   'P 1'
#
loop_
_entity.id
_entity.type
_entity.pdbx_description
1 polymer ?
#
loop_
_entity_poly.entity_id
_entity_poly.type
_entity_poly.pdbx_seq_one_letter_code
_entity_poly.pdbx_strand_id
1 'polypeptide(L)'
;MRAIARIILAGVFCAGAAVAQGQDSVPPKRFVVSADADLPGGDRATLFDTTLEACERACTADNACTHFTYNTRNGSCFVKANPGAEAFYQGAFSGRVVVADPAKLETAAARRADLAFLREDDVAMAL
;
A
#
# COMPACT_ATOMS: atom_id res chain seq x y z
N MET A 1 -21.90 -28.16 57.48
CA MET A 1 -21.71 -29.01 56.28
C MET A 1 -22.68 -28.55 55.19
N ARG A 2 -22.18 -27.83 54.18
CA ARG A 2 -22.79 -27.65 52.84
C ARG A 2 -21.78 -26.87 51.98
N ALA A 3 -21.46 -27.46 50.83
CA ALA A 3 -20.18 -27.36 50.15
C ALA A 3 -19.98 -26.06 49.35
N ILE A 4 -18.78 -25.49 49.44
CA ILE A 4 -18.31 -24.44 48.52
C ILE A 4 -18.02 -25.13 47.20
N ALA A 5 -18.92 -24.96 46.22
CA ALA A 5 -18.75 -25.49 44.88
C ALA A 5 -17.56 -24.80 44.20
N ARG A 6 -16.48 -25.56 43.99
CA ARG A 6 -15.34 -25.17 43.15
C ARG A 6 -15.81 -25.11 41.70
N ILE A 7 -16.09 -23.91 41.21
CA ILE A 7 -16.35 -23.67 39.78
C ILE A 7 -14.98 -23.71 39.08
N ILE A 8 -14.61 -24.89 38.57
CA ILE A 8 -13.47 -25.08 37.68
C ILE A 8 -14.00 -25.15 36.25
N LEU A 9 -13.64 -24.11 35.49
CA LEU A 9 -13.23 -24.10 34.08
C LEU A 9 -14.19 -24.62 32.99
N ALA A 10 -14.62 -23.71 32.12
CA ALA A 10 -14.63 -23.93 30.68
C ALA A 10 -14.59 -22.57 29.96
N GLY A 11 -13.44 -21.89 30.02
CA GLY A 11 -13.16 -20.79 29.12
C GLY A 11 -13.05 -21.36 27.71
N VAL A 12 -14.14 -21.31 26.95
CA VAL A 12 -14.12 -21.55 25.50
C VAL A 12 -13.40 -20.36 24.89
N PHE A 13 -12.07 -20.41 24.90
CA PHE A 13 -11.23 -19.56 24.06
C PHE A 13 -11.39 -20.13 22.65
N CYS A 14 -12.40 -19.63 21.92
CA CYS A 14 -12.44 -19.79 20.48
C CYS A 14 -11.18 -19.12 19.93
N ALA A 15 -10.12 -19.92 19.77
CA ALA A 15 -9.01 -19.65 18.89
C ALA A 15 -9.59 -19.65 17.47
N GLY A 16 -10.29 -18.56 17.12
CA GLY A 16 -10.63 -18.27 15.75
C GLY A 16 -9.31 -18.26 14.99
N ALA A 17 -9.20 -19.13 13.99
CA ALA A 17 -8.09 -19.13 13.07
C ALA A 17 -7.90 -17.70 12.58
N ALA A 18 -6.86 -17.03 13.08
CA ALA A 18 -6.36 -15.83 12.44
C ALA A 18 -5.92 -16.32 11.06
N VAL A 19 -6.73 -16.04 10.05
CA VAL A 19 -6.29 -16.12 8.67
C VAL A 19 -5.12 -15.16 8.59
N ALA A 20 -3.90 -15.70 8.62
CA ALA A 20 -2.72 -14.95 8.26
C ALA A 20 -2.91 -14.60 6.79
N GLN A 21 -3.40 -13.39 6.52
CA GLN A 21 -3.42 -12.85 5.18
C GLN A 21 -1.95 -12.71 4.78
N GLY A 22 -1.46 -13.68 4.00
CA GLY A 22 -0.14 -13.59 3.38
C GLY A 22 -0.08 -12.26 2.66
N GLN A 23 0.93 -11.45 2.99
CA GLN A 23 1.17 -10.23 2.24
C GLN A 23 1.43 -10.67 0.80
N ASP A 24 0.53 -10.31 -0.13
CA ASP A 24 0.76 -10.57 -1.54
C ASP A 24 2.10 -9.93 -1.90
N SER A 25 3.05 -10.73 -2.38
CA SER A 25 4.42 -10.30 -2.66
C SER A 25 4.50 -9.25 -3.78
N VAL A 26 3.39 -9.00 -4.47
CA VAL A 26 3.22 -7.89 -5.41
C VAL A 26 1.95 -7.12 -5.06
N PRO A 27 2.05 -5.87 -4.58
CA PRO A 27 0.88 -5.07 -4.26
C PRO A 27 0.06 -4.75 -5.54
N PRO A 28 -1.28 -4.81 -5.47
CA PRO A 28 -2.15 -4.64 -6.64
C PRO A 28 -2.08 -3.24 -7.25
N LYS A 29 -1.79 -2.22 -6.45
CA LYS A 29 -1.48 -0.85 -6.88
C LYS A 29 -0.24 -0.38 -6.12
N ARG A 30 0.69 0.25 -6.84
CA ARG A 30 1.88 0.92 -6.27
C ARG A 30 2.16 2.22 -7.00
N PHE A 31 3.08 3.01 -6.47
CA PHE A 31 3.54 4.23 -7.11
C PHE A 31 4.95 4.09 -7.64
N VAL A 32 5.19 4.62 -8.85
CA VAL A 32 6.54 4.99 -9.29
C VAL A 32 6.67 6.48 -9.01
N VAL A 33 7.58 6.83 -8.12
CA VAL A 33 7.71 8.20 -7.58
C VAL A 33 8.90 8.90 -8.22
N SER A 34 8.66 10.10 -8.73
CA SER A 34 9.67 11.06 -9.18
C SER A 34 9.81 12.18 -8.15
N ALA A 35 11.04 12.50 -7.76
CA ALA A 35 11.35 13.67 -6.94
C ALA A 35 11.56 14.91 -7.80
N ASP A 36 11.34 16.08 -7.21
CA ASP A 36 11.43 17.40 -7.84
C ASP A 36 10.62 17.53 -9.15
N ALA A 37 9.48 16.85 -9.19
CA ALA A 37 8.65 16.71 -10.38
C ALA A 37 7.18 17.00 -10.06
N ASP A 38 6.56 17.87 -10.85
CA ASP A 38 5.12 18.09 -10.92
C ASP A 38 4.54 17.46 -12.19
N LEU A 39 3.34 16.92 -12.08
CA LEU A 39 2.60 16.32 -13.18
C LEU A 39 1.33 17.14 -13.43
N PRO A 40 1.40 18.24 -14.20
CA PRO A 40 0.31 19.20 -14.30
C PRO A 40 -0.98 18.63 -14.91
N GLY A 41 -2.10 19.22 -14.50
CA GLY A 41 -3.44 18.96 -15.04
C GLY A 41 -4.22 17.86 -14.32
N GLY A 42 -5.49 17.70 -14.70
CA GLY A 42 -6.31 16.56 -14.30
C GLY A 42 -6.61 16.44 -12.81
N ASP A 43 -6.57 17.55 -12.07
CA ASP A 43 -6.89 17.61 -10.64
C ASP A 43 -8.31 17.11 -10.37
N ARG A 44 -8.40 16.12 -9.49
CA ARG A 44 -9.66 15.58 -9.01
C ARG A 44 -9.98 16.02 -7.59
N ALA A 45 -8.95 16.12 -6.76
CA ALA A 45 -9.05 16.61 -5.39
C ALA A 45 -7.74 17.28 -4.97
N THR A 46 -7.87 18.26 -4.08
CA THR A 46 -6.73 18.92 -3.45
C THR A 46 -6.85 18.80 -1.95
N LEU A 47 -5.76 18.39 -1.30
CA LEU A 47 -5.66 18.29 0.15
C LEU A 47 -4.56 19.25 0.61
N PHE A 48 -4.84 20.02 1.65
CA PHE A 48 -3.87 20.94 2.26
C PHE A 48 -3.51 20.45 3.66
N ASP A 49 -2.39 20.96 4.19
CA ASP A 49 -1.87 20.58 5.51
C ASP A 49 -1.78 19.04 5.70
N THR A 50 -1.38 18.35 4.63
CA THR A 50 -1.34 16.90 4.55
C THR A 50 0.09 16.38 4.47
N THR A 51 0.25 15.05 4.47
CA THR A 51 1.54 14.38 4.28
C THR A 51 1.60 13.63 2.96
N LEU A 52 2.80 13.23 2.55
CA LEU A 52 2.99 12.41 1.36
C LEU A 52 2.21 11.08 1.47
N GLU A 53 2.28 10.41 2.61
CA GLU A 53 1.59 9.13 2.83
C GLU A 53 0.07 9.30 2.79
N ALA A 54 -0.45 10.43 3.30
CA ALA A 54 -1.87 10.74 3.19
C ALA A 54 -2.27 11.05 1.75
N CYS A 55 -1.39 11.69 0.97
CA CYS A 55 -1.59 11.93 -0.46
C CYS A 55 -1.63 10.62 -1.27
N GLU A 56 -0.69 9.72 -1.02
CA GLU A 56 -0.65 8.37 -1.61
C GLU A 56 -1.94 7.61 -1.31
N ARG A 57 -2.36 7.56 -0.03
CA ARG A 57 -3.61 6.90 0.37
C ARG A 57 -4.82 7.50 -0.32
N ALA A 58 -4.89 8.83 -0.43
CA ALA A 58 -5.99 9.51 -1.10
C ALA A 58 -6.06 9.12 -2.59
N CYS A 59 -4.92 9.04 -3.27
CA CYS A 59 -4.88 8.56 -4.65
C CYS A 59 -5.21 7.07 -4.76
N THR A 60 -4.70 6.21 -3.86
CA THR A 60 -5.01 4.77 -3.90
C THR A 60 -6.50 4.49 -3.68
N ALA A 61 -7.15 5.26 -2.79
CA ALA A 61 -8.58 5.14 -2.49
C ALA A 61 -9.48 5.62 -3.65
N ASP A 62 -8.96 6.46 -4.54
CA ASP A 62 -9.66 6.95 -5.71
C ASP A 62 -9.35 6.09 -6.95
N ASN A 63 -10.34 5.31 -7.39
CA ASN A 63 -10.19 4.44 -8.55
C ASN A 63 -9.93 5.18 -9.87
N ALA A 64 -10.27 6.47 -9.96
CA ALA A 64 -9.98 7.29 -11.11
C ALA A 64 -8.61 7.99 -11.02
N CYS A 65 -7.93 7.94 -9.87
CA CYS A 65 -6.60 8.51 -9.73
C CYS A 65 -5.60 7.71 -10.55
N THR A 66 -4.82 8.39 -11.37
CA THR A 66 -3.70 7.80 -12.12
C THR A 66 -2.35 8.30 -11.63
N HIS A 67 -2.34 9.42 -10.90
CA HIS A 67 -1.14 9.99 -10.31
C HIS A 67 -1.49 11.03 -9.23
N PHE A 68 -0.51 11.40 -8.44
CA PHE A 68 -0.60 12.56 -7.56
C PHE A 68 0.66 13.42 -7.68
N THR A 69 0.56 14.65 -7.20
CA THR A 69 1.73 15.49 -6.88
C THR A 69 1.59 16.02 -5.45
N TYR A 70 2.61 15.81 -4.63
CA TYR A 70 2.70 16.33 -3.27
C TYR A 70 3.82 17.35 -3.17
N ASN A 71 3.51 18.56 -2.71
CA ASN A 71 4.48 19.63 -2.50
C ASN A 71 4.91 19.66 -1.03
N THR A 72 6.15 19.24 -0.78
CA THR A 72 6.74 19.20 0.57
C THR A 72 6.91 20.58 1.20
N ARG A 73 6.95 21.65 0.41
CA ARG A 73 7.22 23.01 0.90
C ARG A 73 6.03 23.62 1.64
N ASN A 74 4.82 23.17 1.34
CA ASN A 74 3.59 23.70 1.93
C ASN A 74 2.57 22.61 2.31
N GLY A 75 2.92 21.32 2.19
CA GLY A 75 2.04 20.21 2.55
C GLY A 75 0.79 20.11 1.69
N SER A 76 0.83 20.57 0.43
CA SER A 76 -0.30 20.43 -0.51
C SER A 76 -0.19 19.15 -1.35
N CYS A 77 -1.30 18.46 -1.52
CA CYS A 77 -1.44 17.26 -2.34
C CYS A 77 -2.50 17.48 -3.41
N PHE A 78 -2.19 17.03 -4.61
CA PHE A 78 -3.06 17.09 -5.76
C PHE A 78 -3.29 15.65 -6.24
N VAL A 79 -4.49 15.12 -6.03
CA VAL A 79 -4.93 13.81 -6.53
C VAL A 79 -5.45 13.99 -7.95
N LYS A 80 -4.88 13.28 -8.92
CA LYS A 80 -5.00 13.62 -10.34
C LYS A 80 -5.27 12.43 -11.25
N ALA A 81 -5.82 12.69 -12.43
CA ALA A 81 -6.01 11.75 -13.53
C ALA A 81 -5.42 12.31 -14.83
N ASN A 82 -5.08 11.46 -15.81
CA ASN A 82 -4.56 11.89 -17.12
C ASN A 82 -3.34 12.84 -17.03
N PRO A 83 -2.15 12.32 -16.64
CA PRO A 83 -0.98 13.15 -16.36
C PRO A 83 -0.52 13.92 -17.59
N GLY A 84 -0.25 15.21 -17.40
CA GLY A 84 0.50 16.01 -18.36
C GLY A 84 1.98 15.60 -18.47
N ALA A 85 2.71 16.36 -19.30
CA ALA A 85 4.16 16.24 -19.37
C ALA A 85 4.77 16.64 -18.02
N GLU A 86 5.71 15.84 -17.53
CA GLU A 86 6.40 16.11 -16.28
C GLU A 86 7.15 17.44 -16.36
N ALA A 87 7.02 18.25 -15.32
CA ALA A 87 7.66 19.54 -15.18
C ALA A 87 8.51 19.55 -13.92
N PHE A 88 9.70 20.14 -13.99
CA PHE A 88 10.54 20.30 -12.80
C PHE A 88 9.88 21.24 -11.80
N TYR A 89 9.77 20.79 -10.55
CA TYR A 89 9.33 21.61 -9.43
C TYR A 89 10.03 21.16 -8.16
N GLN A 90 10.93 21.98 -7.63
CA GLN A 90 11.70 21.66 -6.45
C GLN A 90 10.81 21.36 -5.23
N GLY A 91 11.00 20.20 -4.61
CA GLY A 91 10.26 19.72 -3.45
C GLY A 91 8.90 19.09 -3.78
N ALA A 92 8.55 18.93 -5.07
CA ALA A 92 7.39 18.15 -5.48
C ALA A 92 7.75 16.66 -5.62
N PHE A 93 6.96 15.79 -5.01
CA PHE A 93 7.01 14.35 -5.21
C PHE A 93 5.77 13.94 -6.01
N SER A 94 5.98 13.38 -7.19
CA SER A 94 4.87 12.90 -8.03
C SER A 94 4.90 11.39 -8.15
N GLY A 95 3.81 10.74 -7.77
CA GLY A 95 3.65 9.29 -7.88
C GLY A 95 2.70 8.92 -9.00
N ARG A 96 3.13 8.11 -9.97
CA ARG A 96 2.27 7.51 -11.00
C ARG A 96 1.80 6.14 -10.54
N VAL A 97 0.49 5.90 -10.63
CA VAL A 97 -0.11 4.61 -10.27
C VAL A 97 0.34 3.55 -11.28
N VAL A 98 0.86 2.45 -10.77
CA VAL A 98 1.14 1.23 -11.52
C VAL A 98 0.31 0.10 -10.93
N VAL A 99 -0.59 -0.43 -11.75
CA VAL A 99 -1.41 -1.60 -11.40
C VAL A 99 -0.59 -2.86 -11.65
N ALA A 100 -0.69 -3.84 -10.75
CA ALA A 100 -0.09 -5.15 -10.96
C ALA A 100 -0.75 -5.85 -12.15
N ASP A 101 0.09 -6.43 -13.01
CA ASP A 101 -0.37 -7.29 -14.10
C ASP A 101 -0.89 -8.61 -13.50
N PRO A 102 -2.14 -9.01 -13.76
CA PRO A 102 -2.69 -10.27 -13.24
C PRO A 102 -1.82 -11.48 -13.57
N ALA A 103 -1.20 -11.52 -14.75
CA ALA A 103 -0.30 -12.62 -15.13
C ALA A 103 0.97 -12.66 -14.26
N LYS A 104 1.44 -11.50 -13.78
CA LYS A 104 2.57 -11.42 -12.83
C LYS A 104 2.17 -11.88 -11.43
N LEU A 105 0.91 -11.64 -11.03
CA LEU A 105 0.38 -12.14 -9.76
C LEU A 105 0.29 -13.67 -9.77
N GLU A 106 -0.22 -14.25 -10.85
CA GLU A 106 -0.34 -15.71 -11.00
C GLU A 106 1.03 -16.41 -11.01
N THR A 107 2.05 -15.76 -11.58
CA THR A 107 3.41 -16.32 -11.63
C THR A 107 4.20 -16.14 -10.34
N ALA A 108 3.75 -15.32 -9.38
CA ALA A 108 4.47 -15.06 -8.14
C ALA A 108 4.78 -16.33 -7.34
N ALA A 109 3.82 -17.26 -7.25
CA ALA A 109 4.01 -18.54 -6.57
C ALA A 109 5.03 -19.44 -7.28
N ALA A 110 5.02 -19.47 -8.63
CA ALA A 110 6.01 -20.20 -9.40
C ALA A 110 7.42 -19.61 -9.21
N ARG A 111 7.54 -18.28 -9.19
CA ARG A 111 8.81 -17.61 -8.89
C ARG A 111 9.31 -17.88 -7.48
N ARG A 112 8.42 -18.00 -6.48
CA ARG A 112 8.81 -18.43 -5.13
C ARG A 112 9.42 -19.82 -5.15
N ALA A 113 8.89 -20.75 -5.96
CA ALA A 113 9.42 -22.11 -6.09
C ALA A 113 10.79 -22.15 -6.80
N ASP A 114 11.02 -21.29 -7.81
CA ASP A 114 12.33 -21.15 -8.47
C ASP A 114 13.45 -20.71 -7.49
N LEU A 115 13.07 -20.00 -6.42
CA LEU A 115 13.98 -19.49 -5.39
C LEU A 115 14.13 -20.46 -4.19
N ALA A 116 14.07 -21.77 -4.42
CA ALA A 116 14.19 -22.80 -3.37
C ALA A 116 15.52 -22.79 -2.60
N PHE A 117 16.54 -22.07 -3.10
CA PHE A 117 17.81 -21.90 -2.42
C PHE A 117 17.77 -20.83 -1.30
N LEU A 118 16.77 -19.94 -1.31
CA LEU A 118 16.57 -18.94 -0.26
C LEU A 118 15.79 -19.54 0.91
N ARG A 119 16.18 -19.20 2.14
CA ARG A 119 15.39 -19.54 3.32
C ARG A 119 14.13 -18.68 3.35
N GLU A 120 13.07 -19.17 4.01
CA GLU A 120 11.85 -18.37 4.20
C GLU A 120 12.13 -17.04 4.93
N ASP A 121 13.08 -17.04 5.86
CA ASP A 121 13.51 -15.83 6.58
C ASP A 121 14.09 -14.77 5.63
N ASP A 122 14.88 -15.20 4.64
CA ASP A 122 15.49 -14.30 3.64
C ASP A 122 14.42 -13.67 2.75
N VAL A 123 13.38 -14.45 2.40
CA VAL A 123 12.24 -13.98 1.60
C VAL A 123 11.37 -13.03 2.41
N ALA A 124 11.11 -13.33 3.68
CA ALA A 124 10.29 -12.50 4.56
C ALA A 124 10.92 -11.13 4.83
N MET A 125 12.24 -11.03 4.89
CA MET A 125 12.95 -9.74 5.06
C MET A 125 12.88 -8.82 3.84
N ALA A 126 12.53 -9.33 2.66
CA ALA A 126 12.51 -8.57 1.40
C ALA A 126 11.14 -7.97 1.05
N LEU A 127 10.10 -8.29 1.82
CA LEU A 127 8.72 -7.83 1.65
C LEU A 127 8.38 -6.74 2.68
#